data_AF-A0A085VF28-F1
#
_entry.id   AF-A0A085VF28-F1
#
_cell.length_a   1.000
_cell.length_b   1.000
_cell.length_c   1.000
_cell.angle_alpha   90.00
_cell.angle_beta   90.00
_cell.angle_gamma   90.00
#
_symmetry.space_group_name_H-M   'P 1'
#
loop_
_entity.id
_entity.type
_entity.pdbx_description
1 polymer ?
#
loop_
_entity_poly.entity_id
_entity_poly.type
_entity_poly.pdbx_seq_one_letter_code
_entity_poly.pdbx_strand_id
1 'polypeptide(L)'
;MTDIIEQTATQEKSNKDKLIDLDLELARAKESVKKTESKIKNATAEIGRLSDLILDEKATDNQKTLWKKKKEYRATLEESKKVKDKIVNSLITEITKMSDVIHKDSKVIAADEQEALLKFSVADVTKFILHLFQVTNTQNLKELTEDVTRKFTSFQ
;
A
#
# COMPACT_ATOMS: atom_id res chain seq x y z
N MET A 1 20.38 23.11 15.09
CA MET A 1 19.32 22.14 15.47
C MET A 1 18.02 22.37 14.70
N THR A 2 17.73 23.59 14.24
CA THR A 2 16.55 23.89 13.39
C THR A 2 16.59 23.22 12.01
N ASP A 3 17.78 23.07 11.40
CA ASP A 3 17.92 22.54 10.02
C ASP A 3 17.56 21.05 9.85
N ILE A 4 17.71 20.22 10.88
CA ILE A 4 17.47 18.77 10.78
C ILE A 4 15.97 18.48 10.76
N ILE A 5 15.20 19.16 11.62
CA ILE A 5 13.75 18.98 11.70
C ILE A 5 13.08 19.48 10.40
N GLU A 6 13.54 20.60 9.85
CA GLU A 6 13.03 21.14 8.58
C GLU A 6 13.36 20.24 7.38
N GLN A 7 14.54 19.62 7.35
CA GLN A 7 14.92 18.65 6.32
C GLN A 7 14.06 17.38 6.37
N THR A 8 13.75 16.88 7.57
CA THR A 8 12.99 15.63 7.74
C THR A 8 11.51 15.82 7.36
N ALA A 9 10.91 16.96 7.74
CA ALA A 9 9.54 17.32 7.35
C ALA A 9 9.39 17.53 5.83
N THR A 10 10.40 18.10 5.16
CA THR A 10 10.41 18.30 3.71
C THR A 10 10.51 16.95 2.97
N GLN A 11 11.27 16.01 3.51
CA GLN A 11 11.46 14.67 2.94
C GLN A 11 10.22 13.78 3.13
N GLU A 12 9.54 13.86 4.27
CA GLU A 12 8.28 13.14 4.50
C GLU A 12 7.16 13.60 3.56
N LYS A 13 7.05 14.91 3.31
CA LYS A 13 6.12 15.48 2.33
C LYS A 13 6.41 14.97 0.92
N SER A 14 7.68 14.94 0.52
CA SER A 14 8.10 14.40 -0.79
C SER A 14 7.79 12.90 -0.94
N ASN A 15 7.95 12.11 0.12
CA ASN A 15 7.63 10.68 0.08
C ASN A 15 6.11 10.43 0.00
N LYS A 16 5.29 11.24 0.68
CA LYS A 16 3.82 11.19 0.56
C LYS A 16 3.33 11.53 -0.84
N ASP A 17 3.91 12.55 -1.47
CA ASP A 17 3.55 12.92 -2.85
C ASP A 17 3.91 11.79 -3.84
N LYS A 18 5.08 11.16 -3.68
CA LYS A 18 5.48 9.98 -4.48
C LYS A 18 4.55 8.79 -4.28
N LEU A 19 4.04 8.58 -3.06
CA LEU A 19 3.08 7.51 -2.77
C LEU A 19 1.76 7.73 -3.53
N ILE A 20 1.28 8.98 -3.57
CA ILE A 20 0.08 9.37 -4.32
C ILE A 20 0.27 9.09 -5.81
N ASP A 21 1.43 9.45 -6.36
CA ASP A 21 1.76 9.20 -7.77
C ASP A 21 1.77 7.69 -8.09
N LEU A 22 2.38 6.87 -7.21
CA LEU A 22 2.38 5.42 -7.36
C LEU A 22 0.97 4.81 -7.27
N ASP A 23 0.12 5.30 -6.37
CA ASP A 23 -1.28 4.87 -6.26
C ASP A 23 -2.09 5.20 -7.52
N LEU A 24 -1.87 6.38 -8.11
CA LEU A 24 -2.48 6.78 -9.38
C LEU A 24 -2.00 5.88 -10.54
N GLU A 25 -0.70 5.56 -10.59
CA GLU A 25 -0.15 4.61 -11.56
C GLU A 25 -0.73 3.21 -11.39
N LEU A 26 -0.87 2.74 -10.15
CA LEU A 26 -1.48 1.44 -9.83
C LEU A 26 -2.94 1.39 -10.31
N ALA A 27 -3.71 2.45 -10.07
CA ALA A 27 -5.09 2.54 -10.54
C ALA A 27 -5.17 2.44 -12.08
N ARG A 28 -4.30 3.17 -12.79
CA ARG A 28 -4.20 3.13 -14.26
C ARG A 28 -3.79 1.75 -14.77
N ALA A 29 -2.84 1.09 -14.10
CA ALA A 29 -2.37 -0.25 -14.46
C ALA A 29 -3.49 -1.30 -14.30
N LYS A 30 -4.23 -1.26 -13.18
CA LYS A 30 -5.39 -2.13 -12.93
C LYS A 30 -6.48 -1.94 -13.98
N GLU A 31 -6.78 -0.70 -14.37
CA GLU A 31 -7.74 -0.42 -15.43
C GLU A 31 -7.27 -0.97 -16.79
N SER A 32 -5.97 -0.91 -17.09
CA SER A 32 -5.39 -1.50 -18.30
C SER A 32 -5.52 -3.03 -18.33
N VAL A 33 -5.37 -3.71 -17.18
CA VAL A 33 -5.63 -5.15 -17.04
C VAL A 33 -7.11 -5.44 -17.31
N LYS A 34 -8.03 -4.74 -16.66
CA LYS A 34 -9.49 -4.92 -16.82
C LYS A 34 -9.96 -4.74 -18.26
N LYS A 35 -9.42 -3.75 -18.98
CA LYS A 35 -9.65 -3.56 -20.42
C LYS A 35 -9.16 -4.75 -21.25
N THR A 36 -8.03 -5.34 -20.87
CA THR A 36 -7.46 -6.52 -21.56
C THR A 36 -8.29 -7.76 -21.30
N GLU A 37 -8.73 -7.98 -20.06
CA GLU A 37 -9.66 -9.05 -19.69
C GLU A 37 -10.98 -8.96 -20.47
N SER A 38 -11.52 -7.75 -20.62
CA SER A 38 -12.71 -7.52 -21.42
C SER A 38 -12.51 -7.91 -22.89
N LYS A 39 -11.35 -7.59 -23.48
CA LYS A 39 -10.99 -8.01 -24.84
C LYS A 39 -10.85 -9.53 -24.95
N ILE A 40 -10.24 -10.20 -23.97
CA ILE A 40 -10.12 -11.66 -23.92
C ILE A 40 -11.51 -12.31 -23.86
N LYS A 41 -12.40 -11.80 -23.02
CA LYS A 41 -13.78 -12.28 -22.91
C LYS A 41 -14.52 -12.16 -24.25
N ASN A 42 -14.41 -11.02 -24.92
CA ASN A 42 -15.04 -10.81 -26.23
C ASN A 42 -14.47 -11.75 -27.29
N ALA A 43 -13.14 -11.88 -27.36
CA ALA A 43 -12.49 -12.81 -28.28
C ALA A 43 -12.90 -14.26 -28.02
N THR A 44 -13.03 -14.66 -26.75
CA THR A 44 -13.47 -16.00 -26.35
C THR A 44 -14.91 -16.27 -26.78
N ALA A 45 -15.81 -15.31 -26.59
CA ALA A 45 -17.20 -15.44 -27.04
C ALA A 45 -17.31 -15.56 -28.57
N GLU A 46 -16.51 -14.80 -29.31
CA GLU A 46 -16.48 -14.86 -30.78
C GLU A 46 -15.88 -16.19 -31.28
N ILE A 47 -14.82 -16.68 -30.63
CA ILE A 47 -14.26 -18.02 -30.90
C ILE A 47 -15.32 -19.09 -30.67
N GLY A 48 -16.09 -19.01 -29.57
CA GLY A 48 -17.19 -19.94 -29.27
C GLY A 48 -18.23 -19.99 -30.38
N ARG A 49 -18.75 -18.83 -30.79
CA ARG A 49 -19.73 -18.74 -31.90
C ARG A 49 -19.20 -19.32 -33.20
N LEU A 50 -17.94 -19.03 -33.54
CA LEU A 50 -17.30 -19.57 -34.73
C LEU A 50 -17.04 -21.09 -34.61
N SER A 51 -16.71 -21.58 -33.42
CA SER A 51 -16.57 -23.00 -33.12
C SER A 51 -17.89 -23.74 -33.32
N ASP A 52 -19.01 -23.20 -32.85
CA ASP A 52 -20.33 -23.81 -33.04
C ASP A 52 -20.67 -23.95 -34.53
N LEU A 53 -20.44 -22.89 -35.33
CA LEU A 53 -20.64 -22.94 -36.79
C LEU A 53 -19.75 -23.98 -37.48
N ILE A 54 -18.53 -24.18 -36.99
CA ILE A 54 -17.60 -25.17 -37.54
C ILE A 54 -18.06 -26.59 -37.20
N LEU A 55 -18.50 -26.83 -35.96
CA LEU A 55 -19.00 -28.13 -35.51
C LEU A 55 -20.30 -28.51 -36.22
N ASP A 56 -21.15 -27.53 -36.51
CA ASP A 56 -22.38 -27.70 -37.29
C ASP A 56 -22.14 -27.87 -38.81
N GLU A 57 -20.89 -27.85 -39.26
CA GLU A 57 -20.49 -27.90 -40.69
C GLU A 57 -21.07 -26.75 -41.54
N LYS A 58 -21.55 -25.66 -40.90
CA LYS A 58 -22.13 -24.47 -41.54
C LYS A 58 -21.11 -23.36 -41.80
N ALA A 59 -19.88 -23.51 -41.32
CA ALA A 59 -18.86 -22.49 -41.43
C ALA A 59 -18.25 -22.42 -42.85
N THR A 60 -18.26 -21.22 -43.42
CA THR A 60 -17.49 -20.86 -44.61
C THR A 60 -15.97 -20.91 -44.34
N ASP A 61 -15.16 -21.03 -45.39
CA ASP A 61 -13.70 -21.01 -45.26
C ASP A 61 -13.17 -19.69 -44.67
N ASN A 62 -13.86 -18.58 -44.96
CA ASN A 62 -13.58 -17.28 -44.34
C ASN A 62 -13.80 -17.31 -42.82
N GLN A 63 -14.88 -17.94 -42.35
CA GLN A 63 -15.16 -18.09 -40.91
C GLN A 63 -14.16 -19.03 -40.22
N LYS A 64 -13.75 -20.12 -40.89
CA LYS A 64 -12.68 -21.01 -40.40
C LYS A 64 -11.35 -20.26 -40.26
N THR A 65 -11.02 -19.41 -41.24
CA THR A 65 -9.83 -18.56 -41.20
C THR A 65 -9.91 -17.52 -40.09
N LEU A 66 -11.06 -16.87 -39.93
CA LEU A 66 -11.30 -15.90 -38.86
C LEU A 66 -11.15 -16.56 -37.48
N TRP A 67 -11.66 -17.77 -37.30
CA TRP A 67 -11.52 -18.53 -36.04
C TRP A 67 -10.06 -18.76 -35.66
N LYS A 68 -9.21 -19.16 -36.61
CA LYS A 68 -7.76 -19.32 -36.38
C LYS A 68 -7.11 -18.00 -35.96
N LYS A 69 -7.38 -16.92 -36.70
CA LYS A 69 -6.86 -15.57 -36.36
C LYS A 69 -7.33 -15.10 -34.98
N LYS A 70 -8.57 -15.38 -34.59
CA LYS A 70 -9.10 -15.01 -33.27
C LYS A 70 -8.46 -15.80 -32.15
N LYS A 71 -8.15 -17.09 -32.36
CA LYS A 71 -7.36 -17.89 -31.40
C LYS A 71 -5.97 -17.31 -31.16
N GLU A 72 -5.26 -16.97 -32.24
CA GLU A 72 -3.94 -16.32 -32.16
C GLU A 72 -4.04 -14.97 -31.44
N TYR A 73 -5.01 -14.14 -31.82
CA TYR A 73 -5.25 -12.85 -31.18
C TYR A 73 -5.54 -12.98 -29.67
N ARG A 74 -6.35 -13.97 -29.27
CA ARG A 74 -6.61 -14.27 -27.86
C ARG A 74 -5.31 -14.63 -27.14
N ALA A 75 -4.47 -15.48 -27.72
CA ALA A 75 -3.19 -15.86 -27.11
C ALA A 75 -2.28 -14.63 -26.89
N THR A 76 -2.22 -13.71 -27.85
CA THR A 76 -1.50 -12.44 -27.71
C THR A 76 -2.07 -11.56 -26.58
N LEU A 77 -3.40 -11.50 -26.43
CA LEU A 77 -4.04 -10.77 -25.34
C LEU A 77 -3.74 -11.37 -23.97
N GLU A 78 -3.72 -12.71 -23.85
CA GLU A 78 -3.38 -13.41 -22.60
C GLU A 78 -1.93 -13.11 -22.19
N GLU A 79 -0.99 -13.11 -23.15
CA GLU A 79 0.40 -12.75 -22.85
C GLU A 79 0.53 -11.27 -22.46
N SER A 80 -0.20 -10.38 -23.16
CA SER A 80 -0.28 -8.97 -22.79
C SER A 80 -0.84 -8.77 -21.38
N LYS A 81 -1.85 -9.56 -20.97
CA LYS A 81 -2.40 -9.54 -19.62
C LYS A 81 -1.34 -9.92 -18.59
N LYS A 82 -0.58 -11.02 -18.80
CA LYS A 82 0.48 -11.43 -17.87
C LYS A 82 1.53 -10.33 -17.66
N VAL A 83 1.94 -9.65 -18.74
CA VAL A 83 2.90 -8.53 -18.63
C VAL A 83 2.32 -7.41 -17.79
N LYS A 84 1.04 -7.05 -17.99
CA LYS A 84 0.37 -6.00 -17.20
C LYS A 84 0.17 -6.40 -15.74
N ASP A 85 -0.16 -7.66 -15.46
CA ASP A 85 -0.28 -8.18 -14.10
C ASP A 85 1.06 -8.10 -13.36
N LYS A 86 2.19 -8.35 -14.04
CA LYS A 86 3.53 -8.14 -13.46
C LYS A 86 3.77 -6.67 -13.07
N ILE A 87 3.36 -5.72 -13.91
CA ILE A 87 3.47 -4.29 -13.61
C ILE A 87 2.65 -3.92 -12.37
N VAL A 88 1.41 -4.41 -12.28
CA VAL A 88 0.54 -4.20 -11.10
C VAL A 88 1.21 -4.72 -9.84
N ASN A 89 1.75 -5.94 -9.87
CA ASN A 89 2.43 -6.53 -8.71
C ASN A 89 3.71 -5.77 -8.32
N SER A 90 4.45 -5.27 -9.30
CA SER A 90 5.62 -4.42 -9.06
C SER A 90 5.25 -3.14 -8.33
N LEU A 91 4.21 -2.44 -8.81
CA LEU A 91 3.71 -1.20 -8.18
C LEU A 91 3.20 -1.44 -6.76
N ILE A 92 2.47 -2.53 -6.51
CA ILE A 92 2.03 -2.90 -5.15
C ILE A 92 3.23 -3.09 -4.22
N THR A 93 4.27 -3.74 -4.70
CA THR A 93 5.50 -3.97 -3.92
C THR A 93 6.20 -2.65 -3.60
N GLU A 94 6.26 -1.74 -4.56
CA GLU A 94 6.88 -0.42 -4.40
C GLU A 94 6.10 0.47 -3.43
N ILE A 95 4.78 0.52 -3.56
CA ILE A 95 3.86 1.21 -2.64
C ILE A 95 4.02 0.69 -1.22
N THR A 96 4.11 -0.63 -1.04
CA THR A 96 4.29 -1.26 0.28
C THR A 96 5.61 -0.81 0.91
N LYS A 97 6.72 -0.90 0.17
CA LYS A 97 8.03 -0.45 0.64
C LYS A 97 8.05 1.04 0.99
N MET A 98 7.44 1.88 0.15
CA MET A 98 7.35 3.33 0.37
C MET A 98 6.54 3.65 1.63
N SER A 99 5.43 2.95 1.83
CA SER A 99 4.57 3.11 3.01
C SER A 99 5.31 2.73 4.30
N ASP A 100 6.11 1.65 4.27
CA ASP A 100 6.93 1.24 5.41
C ASP A 100 7.99 2.29 5.76
N VAL A 101 8.63 2.90 4.75
CA VAL A 101 9.59 3.99 4.94
C VAL A 101 8.91 5.19 5.59
N ILE A 102 7.79 5.66 5.04
CA ILE A 102 7.03 6.80 5.60
C ILE A 102 6.62 6.52 7.05
N HIS A 103 6.14 5.31 7.36
CA HIS A 103 5.74 4.95 8.71
C HIS A 103 6.93 4.92 9.69
N LYS A 104 8.11 4.48 9.22
CA LYS A 104 9.33 4.51 10.01
C LYS A 104 9.80 5.94 10.25
N ASP A 105 9.83 6.77 9.22
CA ASP A 105 10.23 8.18 9.31
C ASP A 105 9.34 8.93 10.32
N SER A 106 8.01 8.72 10.27
CA SER A 106 7.07 9.32 11.22
C SER A 106 7.34 8.94 12.67
N LYS A 107 7.75 7.70 12.96
CA LYS A 107 8.12 7.27 14.32
C LYS A 107 9.40 7.92 14.81
N VAL A 108 10.37 8.13 13.93
CA VAL A 108 11.62 8.83 14.26
C VAL A 108 11.33 10.29 14.57
N ILE A 109 10.53 10.97 13.73
CA ILE A 109 10.11 12.35 13.96
C ILE A 109 9.36 12.48 15.30
N ALA A 110 8.44 11.57 15.61
CA ALA A 110 7.72 11.61 16.88
C ALA A 110 8.65 11.41 18.10
N ALA A 111 9.71 10.59 17.97
CA ALA A 111 10.73 10.45 19.00
C ALA A 111 11.56 11.73 19.15
N ASP A 112 12.01 12.32 18.04
CA ASP A 112 12.77 13.57 18.03
C ASP A 112 11.95 14.75 18.61
N GLU A 113 10.65 14.83 18.31
CA GLU A 113 9.73 15.81 18.89
C GLU A 113 9.58 15.63 20.41
N GLN A 114 9.49 14.39 20.89
CA GLN A 114 9.45 14.10 22.33
C GLN A 114 10.75 14.49 23.03
N GLU A 115 11.91 14.20 22.43
CA GLU A 115 13.21 14.58 22.99
C GLU A 115 13.37 16.11 23.02
N ALA A 116 12.94 16.81 21.97
CA ALA A 116 12.98 18.27 21.90
C ALA A 116 12.05 18.92 22.95
N LEU A 117 10.83 18.40 23.11
CA LEU A 117 9.85 18.92 24.06
C LEU A 117 10.26 18.67 25.52
N LEU A 118 10.70 17.44 25.81
CA LEU A 118 11.01 17.02 27.18
C LEU A 118 12.44 17.39 27.58
N LYS A 119 13.32 17.72 26.64
CA LYS A 119 14.78 17.92 26.84
C LYS A 119 15.48 16.70 27.48
N PHE A 120 14.86 15.53 27.39
CA PHE A 120 15.37 14.26 27.87
C PHE A 120 15.29 13.26 26.73
N SER A 121 16.27 12.36 26.63
CA SER A 121 16.21 11.28 25.64
C SER A 121 15.01 10.35 25.91
N VAL A 122 14.48 9.68 24.89
CA VAL A 122 13.39 8.68 25.10
C VAL A 122 13.81 7.60 26.10
N ALA A 123 15.09 7.23 26.11
CA ALA A 123 15.64 6.28 27.07
C ALA A 123 15.57 6.81 28.52
N ASP A 124 15.83 8.10 28.73
CA ASP A 124 15.76 8.71 30.05
C ASP A 124 14.32 8.94 30.51
N VAL A 125 13.41 9.29 29.60
CA VAL A 125 11.96 9.31 29.86
C VAL A 125 11.48 7.93 30.27
N THR A 126 11.93 6.88 29.59
CA THR A 126 11.58 5.49 29.93
C THR A 126 12.09 5.10 31.33
N LYS A 127 13.35 5.42 31.66
CA LYS A 127 13.90 5.20 33.02
C LYS A 127 13.10 5.95 34.07
N PHE A 128 12.72 7.20 33.78
CA PHE A 128 11.94 8.02 34.70
C PHE A 128 10.54 7.43 34.94
N ILE A 129 9.83 6.99 33.89
CA ILE A 129 8.53 6.32 34.02
C ILE A 129 8.64 5.01 34.81
N LEU A 130 9.67 4.19 34.53
CA LEU A 130 9.92 2.96 35.28
C LEU A 130 10.22 3.24 36.76
N HIS A 131 10.97 4.31 37.05
CA HIS A 131 11.20 4.74 38.42
C HIS A 131 9.90 5.20 39.10
N LEU A 132 9.03 5.94 38.40
CA LEU A 132 7.72 6.32 38.92
C LEU A 132 6.84 5.09 39.22
N PHE A 133 6.83 4.08 38.36
CA PHE A 133 6.15 2.80 38.61
C PHE A 133 6.68 2.12 39.88
N GLN A 134 7.99 2.09 40.07
CA GLN A 134 8.61 1.53 41.27
C GLN A 134 8.23 2.31 42.55
N VAL A 135 8.29 3.63 42.53
CA VAL A 135 8.02 4.47 43.71
C VAL A 135 6.53 4.51 44.07
N THR A 136 5.65 4.43 43.08
CA THR A 136 4.19 4.39 43.28
C THR A 136 3.62 2.99 43.46
N ASN A 137 4.45 1.95 43.25
CA ASN A 137 4.04 0.55 43.20
C ASN A 137 2.90 0.30 42.19
N THR A 138 3.04 0.85 40.98
CA THR A 138 2.09 0.71 39.87
C THR A 138 2.75 -0.04 38.72
N GLN A 139 1.97 -0.75 37.92
CA GLN A 139 2.48 -1.61 36.84
C GLN A 139 2.31 -1.02 35.44
N ASN A 140 1.50 0.03 35.31
CA ASN A 140 1.21 0.67 34.04
C ASN A 140 0.83 2.15 34.22
N LEU A 141 0.80 2.88 33.10
CA LEU A 141 0.53 4.33 33.09
C LEU A 141 -0.85 4.69 33.65
N LYS A 142 -1.84 3.80 33.51
CA LYS A 142 -3.20 4.05 34.01
C LYS A 142 -3.21 4.02 35.54
N GLU A 143 -2.65 2.97 36.14
CA GLU A 143 -2.51 2.86 37.60
C GLU A 143 -1.67 4.00 38.18
N LEU A 144 -0.58 4.37 37.51
CA LEU A 144 0.25 5.52 37.90
C LEU A 144 -0.56 6.82 37.91
N THR A 145 -1.35 7.06 36.85
CA THR A 145 -2.19 8.26 36.74
C THR A 145 -3.23 8.28 37.84
N GLU A 146 -3.94 7.17 38.06
CA GLU A 146 -4.95 7.04 39.12
C GLU A 146 -4.35 7.24 40.52
N ASP A 147 -3.14 6.72 40.77
CA ASP A 147 -2.45 6.88 42.04
C ASP A 147 -2.00 8.33 42.28
N VAL A 148 -1.38 8.96 41.29
CA VAL A 148 -0.98 10.38 41.36
C VAL A 148 -2.20 11.27 41.52
N THR A 149 -3.25 11.09 40.70
CA THR A 149 -4.47 11.87 40.83
C THR A 149 -5.05 11.69 42.23
N ARG A 150 -5.26 10.47 42.73
CA ARG A 150 -5.82 10.25 44.07
C ARG A 150 -4.98 10.86 45.20
N LYS A 151 -3.65 10.80 45.12
CA LYS A 151 -2.73 11.35 46.14
C LYS A 151 -2.58 12.87 46.09
N PHE A 152 -2.77 13.49 44.93
CA PHE A 152 -2.57 14.93 44.74
C PHE A 152 -3.87 15.73 44.52
N THR A 153 -5.03 15.08 44.35
CA THR A 153 -6.35 15.74 44.32
C THR A 153 -6.91 16.01 45.73
N SER A 154 -6.26 15.52 46.80
CA SER A 154 -6.66 15.78 48.18
C SER A 154 -6.32 17.21 48.69
N PHE A 155 -5.87 18.11 47.81
CA PHE A 155 -5.54 19.50 48.10
C PHE A 155 -6.32 20.54 47.27
N GLN A 156 -7.42 20.12 46.61
CA GLN A 156 -8.43 21.03 46.04
C GLN A 156 -9.68 21.01 46.92
#